data_AF-A0A2H0QLB4-F1
#
_entry.id   AF-A0A2H0QLB4-F1
#
_cell.length_a   1.000
_cell.length_b   1.000
_cell.length_c   1.000
_cell.angle_alpha   90.00
_cell.angle_beta   90.00
_cell.angle_gamma   90.00
#
_symmetry.space_group_name_H-M   'P 1'
#
loop_
_entity.id
_entity.type
_entity.pdbx_description
1 polymer ?
#
loop_
_entity_poly.entity_id
_entity_poly.type
_entity_poly.pdbx_seq_one_letter_code
_entity_poly.pdbx_strand_id
1 'polypeptide(L)'
;MNKKITFKEFAIFIQVGKPDDAAMALSVILDLDDDVAEKATQFFISRLKEDSNMFAKLMNLRIQVEQSENSAMQTLMECFDFSGPQLIEAMHVLKTIV
;
A
#
# COMPACT_ATOMS: atom_id res chain seq x y z
N MET A 1 -0.68 -21.29 -15.77
CA MET A 1 -0.25 -19.87 -15.70
C MET A 1 -0.38 -19.44 -14.24
N ASN A 2 0.72 -19.17 -13.54
CA ASN A 2 0.64 -18.61 -12.19
C ASN A 2 0.21 -17.15 -12.32
N LYS A 3 -1.00 -16.84 -11.87
CA LYS A 3 -1.54 -15.49 -11.85
C LYS A 3 -0.84 -14.76 -10.70
N LYS A 4 0.02 -13.79 -11.01
CA LYS A 4 0.74 -13.00 -10.01
C LYS A 4 -0.28 -12.10 -9.30
N ILE A 5 -0.38 -12.19 -7.97
CA ILE A 5 -1.25 -11.31 -7.18
C ILE A 5 -0.79 -9.86 -7.35
N THR A 6 -1.72 -8.94 -7.54
CA THR A 6 -1.46 -7.53 -7.80
C THR A 6 -2.08 -6.61 -6.74
N PHE A 7 -1.58 -5.38 -6.60
CA PHE A 7 -2.22 -4.33 -5.78
C PHE A 7 -3.70 -4.07 -6.18
N LYS A 8 -4.05 -4.32 -7.45
CA LYS A 8 -5.44 -4.28 -7.91
C LYS A 8 -6.30 -5.39 -7.29
N GLU A 9 -5.77 -6.60 -7.09
CA GLU A 9 -6.49 -7.67 -6.41
C GLU A 9 -6.63 -7.38 -4.91
N PHE A 10 -5.57 -6.89 -4.26
CA PHE A 10 -5.63 -6.39 -2.88
C PHE A 10 -6.76 -5.36 -2.68
N ALA A 11 -6.86 -4.40 -3.59
CA ALA A 11 -7.88 -3.37 -3.58
C ALA A 11 -9.30 -3.91 -3.68
N ILE A 12 -9.51 -4.85 -4.61
CA ILE A 12 -10.81 -5.49 -4.82
C ILE A 12 -11.21 -6.19 -3.53
N PHE A 13 -10.30 -6.93 -2.89
CA PHE A 13 -10.58 -7.61 -1.63
C PHE A 13 -11.00 -6.65 -0.52
N ILE A 14 -10.35 -5.49 -0.38
CA ILE A 14 -10.81 -4.46 0.55
C ILE A 14 -12.22 -3.96 0.19
N GLN A 15 -12.47 -3.61 -1.07
CA GLN A 15 -13.74 -3.03 -1.51
C GLN A 15 -14.93 -3.99 -1.33
N VAL A 16 -14.72 -5.29 -1.51
CA VAL A 16 -15.77 -6.31 -1.35
C VAL A 16 -15.88 -6.84 0.09
N GLY A 17 -15.17 -6.24 1.05
CA GLY A 17 -15.26 -6.60 2.47
C GLY A 17 -14.59 -7.92 2.84
N LYS A 18 -13.49 -8.26 2.15
CA LYS A 18 -12.67 -9.46 2.38
C LYS A 18 -11.29 -9.08 2.94
N PRO A 19 -11.19 -8.67 4.22
CA PRO A 19 -9.94 -8.22 4.83
C PRO A 19 -8.86 -9.30 4.86
N ASP A 20 -9.22 -10.56 5.13
CA ASP A 20 -8.24 -11.65 5.24
C ASP A 20 -7.59 -11.95 3.88
N ASP A 21 -8.40 -11.97 2.81
CA ASP A 21 -7.91 -12.11 1.44
C ASP A 21 -7.02 -10.92 1.03
N ALA A 22 -7.35 -9.71 1.51
CA ALA A 22 -6.53 -8.52 1.29
C ALA A 22 -5.18 -8.61 2.04
N ALA A 23 -5.17 -9.05 3.30
CA ALA A 23 -3.94 -9.24 4.06
C ALA A 23 -3.02 -10.28 3.42
N MET A 24 -3.57 -11.42 2.99
CA MET A 24 -2.82 -12.44 2.26
C MET A 24 -2.27 -11.90 0.94
N ALA A 25 -3.06 -11.12 0.20
CA ALA A 25 -2.59 -10.49 -1.03
C ALA A 25 -1.45 -9.50 -0.76
N LEU A 26 -1.56 -8.69 0.30
CA LEU A 26 -0.55 -7.69 0.66
C LEU A 26 0.76 -8.35 1.13
N SER A 27 0.67 -9.42 1.93
CA SER A 27 1.82 -10.25 2.31
C SER A 27 2.58 -10.76 1.08
N VAL A 28 1.87 -11.31 0.09
CA VAL A 28 2.49 -11.82 -1.15
C VAL A 28 3.09 -10.70 -2.02
N ILE A 29 2.44 -9.54 -2.09
CA ILE A 29 2.90 -8.42 -2.92
C ILE A 29 4.16 -7.77 -2.34
N LEU A 30 4.22 -7.64 -1.01
CA LEU A 30 5.25 -6.88 -0.30
C LEU A 30 6.24 -7.74 0.49
N ASP A 31 6.09 -9.07 0.44
CA ASP A 31 6.89 -10.04 1.21
C ASP A 31 6.88 -9.72 2.72
N LEU A 32 5.67 -9.55 3.27
CA LEU A 32 5.45 -9.20 4.67
C LEU A 32 5.00 -10.42 5.48
N ASP A 33 5.39 -10.46 6.76
CA ASP A 33 4.81 -11.38 7.73
C ASP A 33 3.29 -11.20 7.84
N ASP A 34 2.56 -12.29 8.10
CA ASP A 34 1.09 -12.31 8.13
C ASP A 34 0.50 -11.28 9.11
N ASP A 35 1.10 -11.14 10.30
CA ASP A 35 0.62 -10.21 11.33
C ASP A 35 0.85 -8.74 10.94
N VAL A 36 1.93 -8.45 10.21
CA VAL A 36 2.22 -7.13 9.66
C VAL A 36 1.25 -6.82 8.51
N ALA A 37 1.00 -7.78 7.64
CA ALA A 37 0.06 -7.64 6.53
C ALA A 37 -1.38 -7.43 7.00
N GLU A 38 -1.80 -8.11 8.08
CA GLU A 38 -3.11 -7.91 8.70
C GLU A 38 -3.25 -6.49 9.28
N LYS A 39 -2.27 -6.03 10.06
CA LYS A 39 -2.25 -4.66 10.61
C LYS A 39 -2.29 -3.60 9.50
N ALA A 40 -1.48 -3.77 8.46
CA ALA A 40 -1.45 -2.87 7.31
C ALA A 40 -2.80 -2.85 6.58
N THR A 41 -3.42 -4.02 6.39
CA THR A 41 -4.75 -4.13 5.75
C THR A 41 -5.83 -3.44 6.56
N GLN A 42 -5.86 -3.63 7.89
CA GLN A 42 -6.80 -2.94 8.77
C GLN A 42 -6.61 -1.42 8.72
N PHE A 43 -5.37 -0.95 8.64
CA PHE A 43 -5.06 0.47 8.44
C PHE A 43 -5.63 1.00 7.10
N PHE A 44 -5.45 0.27 6.00
CA PHE A 44 -6.04 0.68 4.72
C PHE A 44 -7.57 0.69 4.76
N ILE A 45 -8.20 -0.28 5.41
CA ILE A 45 -9.65 -0.36 5.56
C ILE A 45 -10.19 0.81 6.39
N SER A 46 -9.55 1.14 7.51
CA SER A 46 -9.99 2.25 8.37
C SER A 46 -9.90 3.58 7.62
N ARG A 47 -8.82 3.81 6.88
CA ARG A 47 -8.66 5.05 6.12
C ARG A 47 -9.51 5.15 4.87
N LEU A 48 -9.84 4.03 4.20
CA LEU A 48 -10.77 4.07 3.07
C LEU A 48 -12.19 4.47 3.46
N LYS A 49 -12.59 4.24 4.71
CA LYS A 49 -13.86 4.73 5.25
C LYS A 49 -13.84 6.24 5.49
N GLU A 50 -12.66 6.84 5.64
CA GLU A 50 -12.48 8.26 5.95
C GLU A 50 -12.20 9.09 4.69
N ASP A 51 -11.50 8.53 3.70
CA ASP A 51 -11.24 9.17 2.40
C ASP A 51 -11.22 8.14 1.26
N SER A 52 -12.28 8.12 0.45
CA SER A 52 -12.39 7.24 -0.71
C SER A 52 -11.35 7.51 -1.80
N ASN A 53 -10.73 8.71 -1.83
CA ASN A 53 -9.68 9.05 -2.78
C ASN A 53 -8.31 8.48 -2.36
N MET A 54 -8.14 8.04 -1.11
CA MET A 54 -6.87 7.51 -0.62
C MET A 54 -6.44 6.26 -1.39
N PHE A 55 -7.40 5.44 -1.85
CA PHE A 55 -7.12 4.29 -2.72
C PHE A 55 -6.42 4.69 -4.02
N ALA A 56 -6.94 5.73 -4.68
CA ALA A 56 -6.37 6.22 -5.93
C ALA A 56 -4.97 6.80 -5.73
N LYS A 57 -4.75 7.50 -4.60
CA LYS A 57 -3.41 7.99 -4.22
C LYS A 57 -2.41 6.85 -4.03
N LEU A 58 -2.81 5.78 -3.36
CA LEU A 58 -2.02 4.57 -3.16
C LEU A 58 -1.68 3.83 -4.44
N MET A 59 -2.64 3.68 -5.35
CA MET A 59 -2.39 3.09 -6.66
C MET A 59 -1.44 3.93 -7.51
N ASN A 60 -1.47 5.25 -7.34
CA ASN A 60 -0.55 6.18 -7.98
C ASN A 60 0.83 6.23 -7.32
N LEU A 61 0.98 5.76 -6.07
CA LEU A 61 2.26 5.79 -5.36
C LEU A 61 3.36 5.08 -6.14
N ARG A 62 3.07 3.93 -6.77
CA ARG A 62 4.04 3.22 -7.61
C ARG A 62 4.56 4.11 -8.76
N ILE A 63 3.64 4.77 -9.48
CA ILE A 63 3.97 5.66 -10.59
C ILE A 63 4.78 6.86 -10.08
N GLN A 64 4.41 7.40 -8.93
CA GLN A 64 5.13 8.50 -8.29
C GLN A 64 6.54 8.09 -7.86
N VAL A 65 6.76 6.89 -7.35
CA VAL A 65 8.10 6.39 -6.97
C VAL A 65 9.02 6.33 -8.19
N GLU A 66 8.50 5.92 -9.35
CA GLU A 66 9.26 5.83 -10.62
C GLU A 66 9.51 7.22 -11.25
N GLN A 67 8.61 8.19 -11.07
CA GLN A 67 8.62 9.47 -11.81
C GLN A 67 9.05 10.69 -10.98
N SER A 68 8.71 10.73 -9.69
CA SER A 68 8.89 11.89 -8.81
C SER A 68 8.94 11.48 -7.34
N GLU A 69 10.16 11.36 -6.81
CA GLU A 69 10.43 11.03 -5.40
C GLU A 69 9.68 11.94 -4.42
N ASN A 70 9.60 13.24 -4.70
CA ASN A 70 8.87 14.19 -3.86
C ASN A 70 7.35 13.92 -3.82
N SER A 71 6.76 13.51 -4.93
CA SER A 71 5.34 13.17 -5.00
C SER A 71 5.03 11.88 -4.25
N ALA A 72 5.93 10.89 -4.35
CA ALA A 72 5.81 9.65 -3.58
C ALA A 72 5.96 9.90 -2.08
N MET A 73 6.90 10.76 -1.67
CA MET A 73 7.06 11.19 -0.28
C MET A 73 5.81 11.90 0.25
N GLN A 74 5.22 12.83 -0.52
CA GLN A 74 3.96 13.47 -0.12
C GLN A 74 2.82 12.47 0.06
N THR A 75 2.66 11.54 -0.87
CA THR A 75 1.63 10.49 -0.75
C THR A 75 1.87 9.60 0.45
N LEU A 76 3.13 9.27 0.79
CA LEU A 76 3.47 8.52 1.98
C LEU A 76 3.13 9.29 3.27
N MET A 77 3.45 10.58 3.32
CA MET A 77 3.07 11.45 4.44
C MET A 77 1.55 11.54 4.59
N GLU A 78 0.83 11.76 3.49
CA GLU A 78 -0.63 11.94 3.52
C GLU A 78 -1.39 10.65 3.84
N CYS A 79 -0.93 9.51 3.33
CA CYS A 79 -1.66 8.24 3.45
C CYS A 79 -1.24 7.43 4.68
N PHE A 80 -0.01 7.58 5.15
CA PHE A 80 0.56 6.74 6.23
C PHE A 80 1.09 7.54 7.41
N ASP A 81 1.01 8.87 7.37
CA ASP A 81 1.54 9.77 8.40
C ASP A 81 3.04 9.56 8.68
N PHE A 82 3.76 9.03 7.68
CA PHE A 82 5.20 8.83 7.77
C PHE A 82 5.92 10.16 7.81
N SER A 83 6.92 10.27 8.67
CA SER A 83 7.76 11.47 8.75
C SER A 83 9.20 11.13 9.07
N GLY A 84 10.11 12.02 8.67
CA GLY A 84 11.54 11.90 8.96
C GLY A 84 12.14 10.55 8.53
N PRO A 85 12.78 9.78 9.43
CA PRO A 85 13.45 8.53 9.08
C PRO A 85 12.54 7.47 8.44
N GLN A 86 11.28 7.36 8.90
CA GLN A 86 10.32 6.36 8.40
C GLN A 86 9.97 6.59 6.93
N LEU A 87 9.88 7.86 6.54
CA LEU A 87 9.62 8.27 5.17
C LEU A 87 10.78 7.89 4.24
N ILE A 88 12.02 8.08 4.71
CA ILE A 88 13.24 7.73 3.97
C ILE A 88 13.32 6.21 3.78
N GLU A 89 13.07 5.45 4.84
CA GLU A 89 13.11 3.99 4.81
C GLU A 89 12.03 3.41 3.90
N ALA A 90 10.79 3.89 4.01
CA ALA A 90 9.70 3.50 3.12
C ALA A 90 9.98 3.83 1.65
N MET A 91 10.55 5.00 1.36
CA MET A 91 10.98 5.35 -0.01
C MET A 91 12.09 4.44 -0.54
N HIS A 92 13.03 4.05 0.32
CA HIS A 92 14.11 3.15 -0.06
C HIS A 92 13.56 1.76 -0.42
N VAL A 93 12.70 1.21 0.43
CA VAL A 93 12.03 -0.08 0.19
C VAL A 93 11.15 -0.02 -1.05
N LEU A 94 10.37 1.04 -1.25
CA LEU A 94 9.52 1.15 -2.43
C LEU A 94 10.34 1.18 -3.73
N LYS A 95 11.49 1.85 -3.74
CA LYS A 95 12.40 1.90 -4.89
C LYS A 95 13.06 0.56 -5.23
N THR A 96 13.13 -0.40 -4.32
CA THR A 96 13.70 -1.73 -4.60
C THR A 96 12.67 -2.72 -5.17
N ILE A 97 11.39 -2.39 -5.08
CA ILE A 97 10.28 -3.27 -5.50
C ILE A 97 9.72 -2.87 -6.87
N VAL A 98 9.96 -1.64 -7.35
CA VAL A 98 9.58 -1.17 -8.71
C VAL A 98 10.54 -1.60 -9.81
#